data_AF-A0A936DIS4-F1
#
_entry.id   AF-A0A936DIS4-F1
#
_cell.length_a   1.000
_cell.length_b   1.000
_cell.length_c   1.000
_cell.angle_alpha   90.00
_cell.angle_beta   90.00
_cell.angle_gamma   90.00
#
_symmetry.space_group_name_H-M   'P 1'
#
loop_
_entity.id
_entity.type
_entity.pdbx_description
1 polymer ?
#
loop_
_entity_poly.entity_id
_entity_poly.type
_entity_poly.pdbx_seq_one_letter_code
_entity_poly.pdbx_strand_id
1 'polypeptide(L)'
;MRHLNQLLEKIWIFARYYWRAETIYRIHSPYIYDLIQSVFDQDSSYYDFRTIHQAYHQTITSNDVIPSNPFGEERQQTGQNLGKFAKNALSPLPRLFELYRLVYYIKPKRMLELGSCLGVSTLTMGIVDRKASLTGVEGNPYFAKNTLQLLQSHKLKYATIKHARFNEFLEDHKNERYDFIFLDGDHSFESTCLYVQQLLKLLNPKGIILMDDIHWSKDMYRAWNLVKNYSGVRSSLELIRWGILFTDESLTPGPLTYIPYPYKFWQIGLFK
;
A
#
# COMPACT_ATOMS: atom_id res chain seq x y z
N MET A 1 -16.10 -20.03 -17.84
CA MET A 1 -14.68 -20.43 -18.00
C MET A 1 -13.69 -19.38 -17.48
N ARG A 2 -13.69 -18.11 -17.94
CA ARG A 2 -12.74 -17.08 -17.45
C ARG A 2 -12.74 -16.83 -15.93
N HIS A 3 -13.91 -16.69 -15.31
CA HIS A 3 -14.00 -16.48 -13.85
C HIS A 3 -13.51 -17.67 -13.02
N LEU A 4 -13.74 -18.90 -13.49
CA LEU A 4 -13.25 -20.10 -12.82
C LEU A 4 -11.72 -20.17 -12.85
N ASN A 5 -11.13 -19.81 -14.00
CA ASN A 5 -9.67 -19.75 -14.14
C ASN A 5 -9.07 -18.69 -13.19
N GLN A 6 -9.65 -17.50 -13.11
CA GLN A 6 -9.20 -16.45 -12.18
C GLN A 6 -9.29 -16.87 -10.70
N LEU A 7 -10.35 -17.61 -10.33
CA LEU A 7 -10.50 -18.12 -8.97
C LEU A 7 -9.44 -19.18 -8.65
N LEU A 8 -9.22 -20.14 -9.56
CA LEU A 8 -8.19 -21.17 -9.42
C LEU A 8 -6.79 -20.55 -9.32
N GLU A 9 -6.51 -19.50 -10.10
CA GLU A 9 -5.26 -18.75 -10.01
C GLU A 9 -5.07 -18.11 -8.64
N LYS A 10 -6.09 -17.45 -8.09
CA LYS A 10 -6.02 -16.86 -6.75
C LYS A 10 -5.81 -17.92 -5.66
N ILE A 11 -6.50 -19.05 -5.74
CA ILE A 11 -6.31 -20.19 -4.83
C ILE A 11 -4.87 -20.69 -4.91
N TRP A 12 -4.33 -20.86 -6.11
CA TRP A 12 -2.96 -21.32 -6.32
C TRP A 12 -1.91 -20.33 -5.79
N ILE A 13 -2.09 -19.02 -6.04
CA ILE A 13 -1.23 -17.96 -5.50
C ILE A 13 -1.23 -18.03 -3.98
N PHE A 14 -2.42 -18.05 -3.37
CA PHE A 14 -2.55 -18.11 -1.92
C PHE A 14 -1.96 -19.39 -1.33
N ALA A 15 -2.17 -20.55 -1.96
CA ALA A 15 -1.58 -21.81 -1.51
C ALA A 15 -0.04 -21.77 -1.51
N ARG A 16 0.57 -21.17 -2.55
CA ARG A 16 2.04 -20.99 -2.61
C ARG A 16 2.55 -20.04 -1.55
N TYR A 17 1.86 -18.92 -1.36
CA TYR A 17 2.14 -17.98 -0.28
C TYR A 17 2.07 -18.69 1.07
N TYR A 18 0.96 -19.38 1.36
CA TYR A 18 0.70 -20.07 2.62
C TYR A 18 1.75 -21.14 2.95
N TRP A 19 2.18 -21.90 1.94
CA TRP A 19 3.22 -22.90 2.08
C TRP A 19 4.56 -22.28 2.53
N ARG A 20 4.94 -21.16 1.92
CA ARG A 20 6.18 -20.42 2.21
C ARG A 20 6.10 -19.57 3.47
N ALA A 21 4.91 -19.11 3.84
CA ALA A 21 4.73 -18.15 4.91
C ALA A 21 5.09 -18.76 6.27
N GLU A 22 5.75 -17.98 7.09
CA GLU A 22 6.15 -18.34 8.42
C GLU A 22 5.39 -17.53 9.46
N THR A 23 5.21 -18.11 10.65
CA THR A 23 4.65 -17.41 11.80
C THR A 23 5.75 -16.61 12.51
N ILE A 24 5.33 -15.73 13.43
CA ILE A 24 6.22 -14.86 14.20
C ILE A 24 7.36 -15.62 14.92
N TYR A 25 7.15 -16.90 15.24
CA TYR A 25 8.12 -17.76 15.92
C TYR A 25 9.36 -18.15 15.07
N ARG A 26 9.31 -17.98 13.74
CA ARG A 26 10.45 -18.26 12.84
C ARG A 26 11.10 -17.01 12.25
N ILE A 27 10.61 -15.83 12.61
CA ILE A 27 11.21 -14.57 12.19
C ILE A 27 12.41 -14.27 13.10
N HIS A 28 13.62 -14.36 12.53
CA HIS A 28 14.88 -14.16 13.27
C HIS A 28 15.44 -12.74 13.20
N SER A 29 14.98 -11.91 12.26
CA SER A 29 15.40 -10.51 12.17
C SER A 29 14.72 -9.71 13.30
N PRO A 30 15.47 -9.14 14.27
CA PRO A 30 14.86 -8.44 15.41
C PRO A 30 13.99 -7.26 14.98
N TYR A 31 14.44 -6.50 13.97
CA TYR A 31 13.69 -5.38 13.43
C TYR A 31 12.37 -5.81 12.77
N ILE A 32 12.40 -6.88 11.96
CA ILE A 32 11.19 -7.37 11.28
C ILE A 32 10.23 -8.02 12.27
N TYR A 33 10.75 -8.74 13.27
CA TYR A 33 9.96 -9.28 14.36
C TYR A 33 9.21 -8.16 15.10
N ASP A 34 9.92 -7.11 15.52
CA ASP A 34 9.32 -5.97 16.22
C ASP A 34 8.30 -5.22 15.37
N LEU A 35 8.60 -5.01 14.07
CA LEU A 35 7.66 -4.44 13.11
C LEU A 35 6.39 -5.30 12.98
N ILE A 36 6.51 -6.62 12.88
CA ILE A 36 5.34 -7.50 12.78
C ILE A 36 4.48 -7.42 14.03
N GLN A 37 5.09 -7.51 15.22
CA GLN A 37 4.35 -7.38 16.48
C GLN A 37 3.68 -6.01 16.62
N SER A 38 4.40 -4.95 16.29
CA SER A 38 3.93 -3.57 16.44
C SER A 38 2.94 -3.14 15.36
N VAL A 39 2.79 -3.84 14.24
CA VAL A 39 1.92 -3.40 13.14
C VAL A 39 0.84 -4.41 12.82
N PHE A 40 1.18 -5.69 12.70
CA PHE A 40 0.31 -6.72 12.14
C PHE A 40 -0.28 -7.66 13.21
N ASP A 41 0.40 -7.84 14.34
CA ASP A 41 0.00 -8.75 15.42
C ASP A 41 -0.49 -8.03 16.69
N GLN A 42 -0.85 -6.75 16.59
CA GLN A 42 -1.44 -6.00 17.69
C GLN A 42 -2.86 -5.48 17.41
N ASP A 43 -3.67 -5.44 18.47
CA ASP A 43 -5.06 -4.98 18.46
C ASP A 43 -5.26 -3.58 19.06
N SER A 44 -4.19 -2.77 19.10
CA SER A 44 -4.23 -1.41 19.63
C SER A 44 -5.21 -0.52 18.88
N SER A 45 -6.04 0.22 19.62
CA SER A 45 -6.98 1.21 19.10
C SER A 45 -6.45 2.62 19.31
N TYR A 46 -6.58 3.47 18.29
CA TYR A 46 -6.12 4.86 18.31
C TYR A 46 -7.30 5.80 18.12
N TYR A 47 -7.27 6.99 18.75
CA TYR A 47 -8.33 7.99 18.57
C TYR A 47 -8.54 8.37 17.10
N ASP A 48 -7.46 8.43 16.32
CA ASP A 48 -7.46 8.74 14.90
C ASP A 48 -8.21 7.71 14.04
N PHE A 49 -8.43 6.47 14.54
CA PHE A 49 -9.23 5.46 13.84
C PHE A 49 -10.67 5.91 13.63
N ARG A 50 -11.20 6.74 14.53
CA ARG A 50 -12.54 7.34 14.35
C ARG A 50 -12.58 8.25 13.13
N THR A 51 -11.53 9.05 12.91
CA THR A 51 -11.41 9.94 11.75
C THR A 51 -11.31 9.14 10.45
N ILE A 52 -10.48 8.10 10.41
CA ILE A 52 -10.35 7.19 9.25
C ILE A 52 -11.71 6.54 8.95
N HIS A 53 -12.37 6.02 9.98
CA HIS A 53 -13.68 5.36 9.85
C HIS A 53 -14.74 6.32 9.31
N GLN A 54 -14.80 7.55 9.81
CA GLN A 54 -15.74 8.56 9.33
C GLN A 54 -15.50 8.91 7.87
N ALA A 55 -14.24 9.17 7.47
CA ALA A 55 -13.88 9.45 6.09
C ALA A 55 -14.26 8.27 5.17
N TYR A 56 -13.88 7.05 5.53
CA TYR A 56 -14.24 5.84 4.79
C TYR A 56 -15.76 5.73 4.58
N HIS A 57 -16.54 5.86 5.66
CA HIS A 57 -17.99 5.74 5.59
C HIS A 57 -18.65 6.85 4.76
N GLN A 58 -18.20 8.10 4.88
CA GLN A 58 -18.69 9.21 4.07
C GLN A 58 -18.43 8.97 2.58
N THR A 59 -17.25 8.44 2.23
CA THR A 59 -16.91 8.15 0.83
C THR A 59 -17.78 7.02 0.26
N ILE A 60 -17.96 5.91 0.99
CA ILE A 60 -18.72 4.74 0.47
C ILE A 60 -20.24 4.94 0.42
N THR A 61 -20.77 5.98 1.07
CA THR A 61 -22.20 6.35 1.04
C THR A 61 -22.51 7.52 0.11
N SER A 62 -21.50 8.10 -0.56
CA SER A 62 -21.73 9.18 -1.52
C SER A 62 -22.64 8.73 -2.67
N ASN A 63 -23.61 9.58 -2.99
CA ASN A 63 -24.51 9.42 -4.13
C ASN A 63 -24.03 10.16 -5.38
N ASP A 64 -22.86 10.80 -5.32
CA ASP A 64 -22.30 11.54 -6.45
C ASP A 64 -22.04 10.61 -7.63
N VAL A 65 -22.04 11.18 -8.83
CA VAL A 65 -21.68 10.48 -10.06
C VAL A 65 -20.27 10.90 -10.46
N ILE A 66 -19.41 9.94 -10.79
CA ILE A 66 -18.07 10.23 -11.26
C ILE A 66 -18.17 10.91 -12.64
N PRO A 67 -17.73 12.18 -12.78
CA PRO A 67 -17.87 12.93 -14.02
C PRO A 67 -16.93 12.36 -15.09
N SER A 68 -17.30 12.57 -16.36
CA SER A 68 -16.43 12.15 -17.46
C SER A 68 -15.16 12.99 -17.53
N ASN A 69 -14.05 12.31 -17.77
CA ASN A 69 -12.76 12.87 -18.14
C ASN A 69 -11.92 11.78 -18.85
N PRO A 70 -10.90 12.11 -19.64
CA PRO A 70 -10.14 11.12 -20.43
C PRO A 70 -9.58 9.95 -19.59
N PHE A 71 -9.03 10.24 -18.41
CA PHE A 71 -8.49 9.19 -17.52
C PHE A 71 -9.60 8.30 -16.97
N GLY A 72 -10.70 8.91 -16.53
CA GLY A 72 -11.88 8.22 -16.02
C GLY A 72 -12.53 7.32 -17.08
N GLU A 73 -12.54 7.72 -18.35
CA GLU A 73 -13.03 6.88 -19.45
C GLU A 73 -12.10 5.68 -19.71
N GLU A 74 -10.79 5.92 -19.79
CA GLU A 74 -9.77 4.87 -19.98
C GLU A 74 -9.82 3.81 -18.87
N ARG A 75 -9.99 4.24 -17.61
CA ARG A 75 -10.09 3.37 -16.43
C ARG A 75 -11.52 2.89 -16.15
N GLN A 76 -12.47 3.18 -17.04
CA GLN A 76 -13.89 2.79 -16.92
C GLN A 76 -14.57 3.27 -15.63
N GLN A 77 -14.17 4.42 -15.09
CA GLN A 77 -14.67 5.03 -13.85
C GLN A 77 -15.88 5.96 -14.10
N THR A 78 -15.94 6.58 -15.29
CA THR A 78 -16.96 7.57 -15.66
C THR A 78 -18.39 7.03 -15.52
N GLY A 79 -19.30 7.87 -14.99
CA GLY A 79 -20.73 7.59 -14.90
C GLY A 79 -21.12 6.61 -13.79
N GLN A 80 -20.16 6.01 -13.09
CA GLN A 80 -20.43 5.19 -11.92
C GLN A 80 -20.86 6.05 -10.72
N ASN A 81 -21.69 5.48 -9.86
CA ASN A 81 -21.95 6.04 -8.54
C ASN A 81 -20.67 5.96 -7.67
N LEU A 82 -20.29 7.08 -7.08
CA LEU A 82 -19.04 7.24 -6.33
C LEU A 82 -18.95 6.29 -5.14
N GLY A 83 -20.00 6.19 -4.33
CA GLY A 83 -20.02 5.31 -3.16
C GLY A 83 -19.90 3.82 -3.53
N LYS A 84 -20.57 3.40 -4.61
CA LYS A 84 -20.46 2.02 -5.14
C LYS A 84 -19.06 1.73 -5.68
N PHE A 85 -18.46 2.68 -6.40
CA PHE A 85 -17.08 2.56 -6.85
C PHE A 85 -16.12 2.47 -5.65
N ALA A 86 -16.29 3.35 -4.66
CA ALA A 86 -15.46 3.43 -3.46
C ALA A 86 -15.44 2.14 -2.66
N LYS A 87 -16.57 1.42 -2.54
CA LYS A 87 -16.63 0.13 -1.84
C LYS A 87 -15.69 -0.93 -2.42
N ASN A 88 -15.39 -0.85 -3.72
CA ASN A 88 -14.49 -1.77 -4.40
C ASN A 88 -13.05 -1.23 -4.47
N ALA A 89 -12.91 0.09 -4.56
CA ALA A 89 -11.61 0.74 -4.77
C ALA A 89 -10.85 1.03 -3.47
N LEU A 90 -11.54 1.29 -2.36
CA LEU A 90 -10.89 1.63 -1.10
C LEU A 90 -10.33 0.39 -0.39
N SER A 91 -9.16 0.56 0.22
CA SER A 91 -8.65 -0.38 1.23
C SER A 91 -9.66 -0.53 2.37
N PRO A 92 -10.00 -1.77 2.79
CA PRO A 92 -10.95 -1.99 3.88
C PRO A 92 -10.37 -1.48 5.21
N LEU A 93 -11.25 -1.11 6.15
CA LEU A 93 -10.86 -0.47 7.42
C LEU A 93 -9.72 -1.16 8.19
N PRO A 94 -9.68 -2.50 8.35
CA PRO A 94 -8.55 -3.15 9.02
C PRO A 94 -7.20 -2.86 8.36
N ARG A 95 -7.16 -2.74 7.03
CA ARG A 95 -5.95 -2.42 6.26
C ARG A 95 -5.55 -0.96 6.41
N LEU A 96 -6.52 -0.04 6.47
CA LEU A 96 -6.23 1.35 6.80
C LEU A 96 -5.64 1.47 8.22
N PHE A 97 -6.12 0.68 9.19
CA PHE A 97 -5.56 0.68 10.53
C PHE A 97 -4.14 0.08 10.59
N GLU A 98 -3.86 -0.96 9.80
CA GLU A 98 -2.49 -1.46 9.62
C GLU A 98 -1.58 -0.40 8.98
N LEU A 99 -2.08 0.36 8.00
CA LEU A 99 -1.31 1.41 7.32
C LEU A 99 -0.98 2.53 8.31
N TYR A 100 -1.96 2.95 9.11
CA TYR A 100 -1.75 3.89 10.20
C TYR A 100 -0.65 3.41 11.16
N ARG A 101 -0.74 2.15 11.63
CA ARG A 101 0.25 1.59 12.55
C ARG A 101 1.63 1.49 11.91
N LEU A 102 1.70 1.14 10.63
CA LEU A 102 2.97 1.09 9.90
C LEU A 102 3.62 2.46 9.81
N VAL A 103 2.87 3.50 9.41
CA VAL A 103 3.40 4.87 9.37
C VAL A 103 3.77 5.36 10.76
N TYR A 104 2.99 5.01 11.79
CA TYR A 104 3.26 5.36 13.18
C TYR A 104 4.54 4.68 13.71
N TYR A 105 4.80 3.44 13.30
CA TYR A 105 6.01 2.69 13.63
C TYR A 105 7.24 3.26 12.91
N ILE A 106 7.14 3.48 11.59
CA ILE A 106 8.25 3.93 10.74
C ILE A 106 8.61 5.40 11.01
N LYS A 107 7.63 6.25 11.33
CA LYS A 107 7.77 7.69 11.56
C LYS A 107 8.49 8.41 10.39
N PRO A 108 8.03 8.23 9.14
CA PRO A 108 8.68 8.85 7.98
C PRO A 108 8.53 10.38 8.03
N LYS A 109 9.57 11.11 7.61
CA LYS A 109 9.51 12.58 7.47
C LYS A 109 8.99 12.99 6.10
N ARG A 110 9.28 12.19 5.06
CA ARG A 110 8.80 12.42 3.69
C ARG A 110 8.10 11.17 3.16
N MET A 111 6.83 11.33 2.79
CA MET A 111 5.98 10.27 2.29
C MET A 111 5.51 10.55 0.85
N LEU A 112 5.49 9.51 0.04
CA LEU A 112 4.88 9.50 -1.30
C LEU A 112 3.79 8.42 -1.36
N GLU A 113 2.67 8.72 -1.98
CA GLU A 113 1.67 7.74 -2.38
C GLU A 113 1.43 7.86 -3.89
N LEU A 114 1.61 6.76 -4.62
CA LEU A 114 1.20 6.64 -6.02
C LEU A 114 -0.13 5.89 -6.08
N GLY A 115 -1.21 6.62 -6.38
CA GLY A 115 -2.57 6.08 -6.45
C GLY A 115 -3.44 6.50 -5.29
N SER A 116 -3.54 7.81 -5.03
CA SER A 116 -4.33 8.32 -3.90
C SER A 116 -5.84 8.07 -4.02
N CYS A 117 -6.37 7.84 -5.22
CA CYS A 117 -7.78 7.54 -5.47
C CYS A 117 -8.69 8.55 -4.72
N LEU A 118 -9.57 8.06 -3.85
CA LEU A 118 -10.49 8.88 -3.05
C LEU A 118 -9.92 9.38 -1.71
N GLY A 119 -8.63 9.16 -1.46
CA GLY A 119 -7.87 9.89 -0.45
C GLY A 119 -7.91 9.35 0.96
N VAL A 120 -8.58 8.22 1.21
CA VAL A 120 -8.72 7.67 2.57
C VAL A 120 -7.39 7.09 3.08
N SER A 121 -6.61 6.43 2.23
CA SER A 121 -5.24 5.99 2.54
C SER A 121 -4.30 7.18 2.73
N THR A 122 -4.36 8.19 1.86
CA THR A 122 -3.60 9.44 2.01
C THR A 122 -3.91 10.14 3.33
N LEU A 123 -5.19 10.26 3.69
CA LEU A 123 -5.64 10.81 4.97
C LEU A 123 -5.07 9.99 6.12
N THR A 124 -5.15 8.66 6.03
CA THR A 124 -4.65 7.72 7.03
C THR A 124 -3.16 7.92 7.30
N MET A 125 -2.35 8.08 6.25
CA MET A 125 -0.91 8.37 6.40
C MET A 125 -0.68 9.76 7.00
N GLY A 126 -1.42 10.77 6.53
CA GLY A 126 -1.23 12.15 6.94
C GLY A 126 -1.58 12.41 8.41
N ILE A 127 -2.67 11.85 8.93
CA ILE A 127 -3.09 12.14 10.31
C ILE A 127 -2.11 11.63 11.37
N VAL A 128 -1.25 10.66 11.05
CA VAL A 128 -0.26 10.07 11.97
C VAL A 128 0.76 11.11 12.45
N ASP A 129 1.36 11.86 11.52
CA ASP A 129 2.31 12.93 11.85
C ASP A 129 2.08 14.15 10.96
N ARG A 130 1.57 15.22 11.57
CA ARG A 130 1.29 16.50 10.91
C ARG A 130 2.54 17.32 10.57
N LYS A 131 3.73 16.87 10.98
CA LYS A 131 5.02 17.50 10.65
C LYS A 131 5.69 16.83 9.45
N ALA A 132 5.31 15.61 9.09
CA ALA A 132 5.82 14.92 7.92
C ALA A 132 5.27 15.56 6.63
N SER A 133 6.05 15.60 5.56
CA SER A 133 5.54 15.98 4.24
C SER A 133 4.87 14.78 3.57
N LEU A 134 3.72 15.00 2.95
CA LEU A 134 2.98 13.96 2.24
C LEU A 134 2.64 14.43 0.82
N THR A 135 3.06 13.65 -0.17
CA THR A 135 2.70 13.85 -1.58
C THR A 135 1.89 12.66 -2.06
N GLY A 136 0.68 12.91 -2.55
CA GLY A 136 -0.13 11.92 -3.26
C GLY A 136 -0.16 12.21 -4.76
N VAL A 137 -0.24 11.17 -5.58
CA VAL A 137 -0.35 11.28 -7.04
C VAL A 137 -1.60 10.54 -7.49
N GLU A 138 -2.43 11.23 -8.28
CA GLU A 138 -3.70 10.69 -8.78
C GLU A 138 -3.92 11.11 -10.23
N GLY A 139 -4.29 10.15 -11.09
CA GLY A 139 -4.47 10.40 -12.52
C GLY A 139 -5.87 10.91 -12.89
N ASN A 140 -6.89 10.66 -12.08
CA ASN A 140 -8.21 11.21 -12.29
C ASN A 140 -8.34 12.60 -11.62
N PRO A 141 -8.58 13.69 -12.38
CA PRO A 141 -8.64 15.04 -11.82
C PRO A 141 -9.76 15.24 -10.80
N TYR A 142 -10.88 14.52 -10.96
CA TYR A 142 -11.98 14.56 -10.00
C TYR A 142 -11.56 13.95 -8.66
N PHE A 143 -10.87 12.82 -8.70
CA PHE A 143 -10.36 12.15 -7.49
C PHE A 143 -9.25 12.96 -6.83
N ALA A 144 -8.30 13.49 -7.60
CA ALA A 144 -7.25 14.37 -7.09
C ALA A 144 -7.83 15.57 -6.32
N LYS A 145 -8.86 16.22 -6.89
CA LYS A 145 -9.56 17.34 -6.26
C LYS A 145 -10.29 16.90 -4.98
N ASN A 146 -11.03 15.80 -5.02
CA ASN A 146 -11.78 15.30 -3.87
C ASN A 146 -10.84 14.91 -2.71
N THR A 147 -9.72 14.25 -3.01
CA THR A 147 -8.69 13.91 -2.04
C THR A 147 -8.09 15.17 -1.41
N LEU A 148 -7.76 16.19 -2.20
CA LEU A 148 -7.26 17.45 -1.64
C LEU A 148 -8.29 18.11 -0.69
N GLN A 149 -9.57 18.11 -1.06
CA GLN A 149 -10.64 18.65 -0.22
C GLN A 149 -10.80 17.85 1.09
N LEU A 150 -10.73 16.52 1.02
CA LEU A 150 -10.76 15.64 2.19
C LEU A 150 -9.60 15.95 3.15
N LEU A 151 -8.39 16.10 2.63
CA LEU A 151 -7.21 16.41 3.45
C LEU A 151 -7.32 17.79 4.09
N GLN A 152 -7.80 18.79 3.34
CA GLN A 152 -8.00 20.16 3.84
C GLN A 152 -9.06 20.22 4.95
N SER A 153 -10.17 19.49 4.82
CA SER A 153 -11.22 19.45 5.85
C SER A 153 -10.73 18.82 7.17
N HIS A 154 -9.73 17.95 7.09
CA HIS A 154 -9.04 17.34 8.23
C HIS A 154 -7.79 18.10 8.70
N LYS A 155 -7.63 19.36 8.26
CA LYS A 155 -6.52 20.27 8.63
C LYS A 155 -5.13 19.78 8.20
N LEU A 156 -5.04 18.93 7.18
CA LEU A 156 -3.78 18.45 6.61
C LEU A 156 -3.33 19.33 5.43
N LYS A 157 -3.24 20.65 5.66
CA LYS A 157 -2.91 21.63 4.60
C LYS A 157 -1.50 21.49 4.02
N TYR A 158 -0.62 20.75 4.68
CA TYR A 158 0.74 20.48 4.22
C TYR A 158 0.81 19.31 3.23
N ALA A 159 -0.23 18.48 3.15
CA ALA A 159 -0.30 17.38 2.19
C ALA A 159 -0.62 17.95 0.80
N THR A 160 0.07 17.44 -0.21
CA THR A 160 -0.09 17.87 -1.60
C THR A 160 -0.61 16.73 -2.45
N ILE A 161 -1.51 17.03 -3.39
CA ILE A 161 -2.02 16.07 -4.36
C ILE A 161 -1.64 16.56 -5.76
N LYS A 162 -0.89 15.74 -6.48
CA LYS A 162 -0.46 16.00 -7.85
C LYS A 162 -1.38 15.24 -8.81
N HIS A 163 -2.06 15.97 -9.67
CA HIS A 163 -2.80 15.38 -10.78
C HIS A 163 -1.83 15.09 -11.93
N ALA A 164 -1.44 13.82 -12.09
CA ALA A 164 -0.49 13.37 -13.11
C ALA A 164 -0.56 11.85 -13.27
N ARG A 165 -0.08 11.32 -14.40
CA ARG A 165 0.27 9.90 -14.47
C ARG A 165 1.54 9.62 -13.68
N PHE A 166 1.72 8.38 -13.24
CA PHE A 166 2.88 8.00 -12.42
C PHE A 166 4.19 8.19 -13.17
N ASN A 167 4.26 7.78 -14.45
CA ASN A 167 5.46 7.93 -15.28
C ASN A 167 5.84 9.41 -15.47
N GLU A 168 4.86 10.29 -15.69
CA GLU A 168 5.08 11.74 -15.81
C GLU A 168 5.61 12.31 -14.50
N PHE A 169 4.94 11.99 -13.39
CA PHE A 169 5.35 12.45 -12.06
C PHE A 169 6.77 11.99 -11.71
N LEU A 170 7.09 10.71 -11.95
CA LEU A 170 8.40 10.14 -11.61
C LEU A 170 9.54 10.73 -12.45
N GLU A 171 9.30 11.07 -13.72
CA GLU A 171 10.29 11.74 -14.57
C GLU A 171 10.56 13.17 -14.08
N ASP A 172 9.50 13.92 -13.77
CA ASP A 172 9.61 15.31 -13.31
C ASP A 172 10.26 15.43 -11.91
N HIS A 173 10.13 14.40 -11.08
CA HIS A 173 10.55 14.42 -9.66
C HIS A 173 11.68 13.44 -9.34
N LYS A 174 12.52 13.08 -10.32
CA LYS A 174 13.64 12.13 -10.18
C LYS A 174 14.70 12.48 -9.11
N ASN A 175 14.76 13.74 -8.70
CA ASN A 175 15.68 14.23 -7.68
C ASN A 175 15.06 14.29 -6.28
N GLU A 176 13.76 14.00 -6.15
CA GLU A 176 13.12 13.92 -4.84
C GLU A 176 13.53 12.66 -4.07
N ARG A 177 13.34 12.71 -2.75
CA ARG A 177 13.68 11.60 -1.86
C ARG A 177 12.63 11.40 -0.78
N TYR A 178 12.32 10.16 -0.46
CA TYR A 178 11.24 9.77 0.44
C TYR A 178 11.72 8.71 1.44
N ASP A 179 11.16 8.75 2.65
CA ASP A 179 11.41 7.74 3.68
C ASP A 179 10.40 6.59 3.57
N PHE A 180 9.22 6.89 3.03
CA PHE A 180 8.14 5.93 2.86
C PHE A 180 7.42 6.20 1.55
N ILE A 181 7.29 5.16 0.73
CA ILE A 181 6.59 5.21 -0.55
C ILE A 181 5.50 4.15 -0.52
N PHE A 182 4.25 4.52 -0.75
CA PHE A 182 3.14 3.59 -0.95
C PHE A 182 2.77 3.52 -2.43
N LEU A 183 2.96 2.35 -3.04
CA LEU A 183 2.54 2.05 -4.40
C LEU A 183 1.19 1.33 -4.35
N ASP A 184 0.12 2.09 -4.57
CA ASP A 184 -1.28 1.64 -4.54
C ASP A 184 -1.96 1.97 -5.88
N GLY A 185 -1.35 1.48 -6.96
CA GLY A 185 -1.91 1.70 -8.29
C GLY A 185 -1.14 1.03 -9.41
N ASP A 186 -1.86 0.86 -10.51
CA ASP A 186 -1.42 0.19 -11.74
C ASP A 186 -0.99 -1.27 -11.55
N HIS A 187 -1.93 -2.20 -11.76
CA HIS A 187 -1.78 -3.61 -11.39
C HIS A 187 -1.33 -4.51 -12.55
N SER A 188 -0.59 -3.93 -13.50
CA SER A 188 0.06 -4.65 -14.59
C SER A 188 1.47 -5.07 -14.17
N PHE A 189 1.97 -6.16 -14.75
CA PHE A 189 3.30 -6.67 -14.44
C PHE A 189 4.38 -5.66 -14.85
N GLU A 190 4.32 -5.15 -16.08
CA GLU A 190 5.31 -4.28 -16.69
C GLU A 190 5.41 -2.93 -15.96
N SER A 191 4.27 -2.27 -15.73
CA SER A 191 4.24 -0.98 -15.04
C SER A 191 4.74 -1.09 -13.61
N THR A 192 4.28 -2.10 -12.86
CA THR A 192 4.70 -2.31 -11.46
C THR A 192 6.22 -2.46 -11.36
N CYS A 193 6.80 -3.31 -12.22
CA CYS A 193 8.25 -3.52 -12.24
C CYS A 193 9.02 -2.24 -12.56
N LEU A 194 8.57 -1.50 -13.58
CA LEU A 194 9.17 -0.25 -13.99
C LEU A 194 9.08 0.83 -12.89
N TYR A 195 7.92 0.97 -12.24
CA TYR A 195 7.75 1.94 -11.16
C TYR A 195 8.61 1.58 -9.96
N VAL A 196 8.63 0.32 -9.51
CA VAL A 196 9.48 -0.09 -8.39
C VAL A 196 10.97 0.20 -8.68
N GLN A 197 11.44 -0.06 -9.90
CA GLN A 197 12.81 0.27 -10.28
C GLN A 197 13.13 1.77 -10.17
N GLN A 198 12.18 2.64 -10.50
CA GLN A 198 12.33 4.09 -10.36
C GLN A 198 12.23 4.53 -8.89
N LEU A 199 11.23 4.02 -8.16
CA LEU A 199 10.97 4.35 -6.77
C LEU A 199 12.15 3.98 -5.85
N LEU A 200 12.85 2.88 -6.12
CA LEU A 200 14.06 2.53 -5.38
C LEU A 200 15.14 3.62 -5.43
N LYS A 201 15.21 4.40 -6.52
CA LYS A 201 16.15 5.54 -6.66
C LYS A 201 15.69 6.79 -5.90
N LEU A 202 14.42 6.83 -5.51
CA LEU A 202 13.80 7.93 -4.76
C LEU A 202 13.76 7.66 -3.26
N LEU A 203 14.25 6.53 -2.77
CA LEU A 203 14.33 6.30 -1.34
C LEU A 203 15.50 7.05 -0.71
N ASN A 204 15.26 7.67 0.44
CA ASN A 204 16.32 8.00 1.38
C ASN A 204 16.94 6.72 1.95
N PRO A 205 18.16 6.79 2.52
CA PRO A 205 18.71 5.68 3.30
C PRO A 205 17.69 5.17 4.32
N LYS A 206 17.52 3.85 4.39
CA LYS A 206 16.53 3.15 5.24
C LYS A 206 15.07 3.35 4.85
N GLY A 207 14.80 4.06 3.76
CA GLY A 207 13.45 4.20 3.25
C GLY A 207 12.87 2.87 2.80
N ILE A 208 11.54 2.79 2.81
CA ILE A 208 10.80 1.58 2.43
C ILE A 208 9.77 1.86 1.33
N ILE A 209 9.48 0.83 0.55
CA ILE A 209 8.33 0.82 -0.37
C ILE A 209 7.31 -0.18 0.16
N LEU A 210 6.09 0.28 0.42
CA LEU A 210 4.91 -0.54 0.62
C LEU A 210 4.20 -0.72 -0.74
N MET A 211 3.86 -1.95 -1.09
CA MET A 211 3.12 -2.29 -2.31
C MET A 211 1.78 -2.91 -1.93
N ASP A 212 0.69 -2.39 -2.48
CA ASP A 212 -0.64 -2.97 -2.29
C ASP A 212 -0.89 -4.18 -3.22
N ASP A 213 -1.82 -5.04 -2.81
CA ASP A 213 -2.43 -6.08 -3.65
C ASP A 213 -1.45 -7.00 -4.41
N ILE A 214 -0.33 -7.38 -3.76
CA ILE A 214 0.71 -8.23 -4.37
C ILE A 214 0.22 -9.63 -4.75
N HIS A 215 -0.93 -10.06 -4.22
CA HIS A 215 -1.58 -11.35 -4.52
C HIS A 215 -2.89 -11.21 -5.33
N TRP A 216 -3.26 -10.00 -5.76
CA TRP A 216 -4.55 -9.78 -6.42
C TRP A 216 -4.66 -10.50 -7.76
N SER A 217 -3.61 -10.44 -8.58
CA SER A 217 -3.57 -11.03 -9.92
C SER A 217 -2.30 -11.83 -10.13
N LYS A 218 -2.31 -12.68 -11.17
CA LYS A 218 -1.10 -13.38 -11.62
C LYS A 218 0.02 -12.39 -11.97
N ASP A 219 -0.31 -11.26 -12.56
CA ASP A 219 0.66 -10.24 -12.95
C ASP A 219 1.26 -9.53 -11.73
N MET A 220 0.44 -9.16 -10.74
CA MET A 220 0.94 -8.61 -9.47
C MET A 220 1.81 -9.60 -8.71
N TYR A 221 1.41 -10.87 -8.66
CA TYR A 221 2.22 -11.89 -8.00
C TYR A 221 3.54 -12.14 -8.73
N ARG A 222 3.54 -12.13 -10.07
CA ARG A 222 4.78 -12.19 -10.87
C ARG A 222 5.66 -10.97 -10.62
N ALA A 223 5.07 -9.77 -10.59
CA ALA A 223 5.79 -8.53 -10.34
C ALA A 223 6.45 -8.56 -8.97
N TRP A 224 5.69 -8.89 -7.91
CA TRP A 224 6.22 -9.05 -6.56
C TRP A 224 7.41 -10.01 -6.48
N ASN A 225 7.28 -11.20 -7.09
CA ASN A 225 8.37 -12.18 -7.08
C ASN A 225 9.61 -11.72 -7.86
N LEU A 226 9.46 -10.82 -8.83
CA LEU A 226 10.59 -10.21 -9.52
C LEU A 226 11.22 -9.08 -8.71
N VAL A 227 10.42 -8.08 -8.32
CA VAL A 227 10.92 -6.83 -7.74
C VAL A 227 11.55 -7.00 -6.36
N LYS A 228 11.11 -7.99 -5.57
CA LYS A 228 11.73 -8.29 -4.27
C LYS A 228 13.18 -8.79 -4.37
N ASN A 229 13.63 -9.14 -5.57
CA ASN A 229 14.99 -9.59 -5.87
C ASN A 229 15.80 -8.54 -6.65
N TYR A 230 15.31 -7.30 -6.80
CA TYR A 230 16.10 -6.23 -7.40
C TYR A 230 17.33 -5.89 -6.56
N SER A 231 18.42 -5.49 -7.22
CA SER A 231 19.71 -5.22 -6.57
C SER A 231 19.68 -4.11 -5.50
N GLY A 232 18.71 -3.21 -5.55
CA GLY A 232 18.48 -2.18 -4.53
C GLY A 232 17.65 -2.64 -3.33
N VAL A 233 17.09 -3.85 -3.36
CA VAL A 233 16.30 -4.41 -2.26
C VAL A 233 17.22 -5.25 -1.38
N ARG A 234 17.34 -4.86 -0.10
CA ARG A 234 18.12 -5.60 0.88
C ARG A 234 17.33 -6.78 1.44
N SER A 235 16.11 -6.51 1.87
CA SER A 235 15.19 -7.47 2.47
C SER A 235 13.77 -7.17 1.99
N SER A 236 12.88 -8.15 2.05
CA SER A 236 11.47 -7.96 1.73
C SER A 236 10.57 -8.69 2.70
N LEU A 237 9.37 -8.17 2.97
CA LEU A 237 8.34 -8.84 3.75
C LEU A 237 7.08 -9.02 2.90
N GLU A 238 6.76 -10.27 2.58
CA GLU A 238 5.54 -10.69 1.88
C GLU A 238 4.46 -11.00 2.93
N LEU A 239 3.36 -10.24 2.91
CA LEU A 239 2.18 -10.38 3.77
C LEU A 239 0.99 -10.88 2.95
N ILE A 240 -0.15 -11.13 3.59
CA ILE A 240 -1.37 -11.61 2.90
C ILE A 240 -1.78 -10.70 1.73
N ARG A 241 -1.74 -9.38 1.92
CA ARG A 241 -2.11 -8.38 0.89
C ARG A 241 -0.92 -7.55 0.41
N TRP A 242 -0.01 -7.20 1.32
CA TRP A 242 1.06 -6.24 1.07
C TRP A 242 2.42 -6.88 0.86
N GLY A 243 3.24 -6.19 0.10
CA GLY A 243 4.68 -6.43 0.05
C GLY A 243 5.43 -5.22 0.58
N ILE A 244 6.42 -5.42 1.44
CA ILE A 244 7.31 -4.35 1.89
C ILE A 244 8.71 -4.62 1.37
N LEU A 245 9.31 -3.63 0.72
CA LEU A 245 10.70 -3.65 0.27
C LEU A 245 11.54 -2.76 1.19
N PHE A 246 12.61 -3.32 1.74
CA PHE A 246 13.55 -2.61 2.61
C PHE A 246 14.89 -2.41 1.91
N THR A 247 15.47 -1.22 2.09
CA THR A 247 16.78 -0.86 1.53
C THR A 247 17.86 -0.68 2.61
N ASP A 248 17.51 -0.76 3.89
CA ASP A 248 18.47 -0.60 5.00
C ASP A 248 19.48 -1.75 5.00
N GLU A 249 20.74 -1.44 4.65
CA GLU A 249 21.86 -2.38 4.59
C GLU A 249 22.14 -3.09 5.93
N SER A 250 21.72 -2.49 7.06
CA SER A 250 21.87 -3.12 8.38
C SER A 250 20.92 -4.29 8.61
N LEU A 251 19.90 -4.47 7.76
CA LEU A 251 19.02 -5.63 7.84
C LEU A 251 19.69 -6.88 7.27
N THR A 252 19.38 -8.02 7.89
CA THR A 252 19.68 -9.34 7.33
C THR A 252 19.03 -9.45 5.95
N PRO A 253 19.81 -9.77 4.89
CA PRO A 253 19.27 -9.83 3.55
C PRO A 253 18.39 -11.06 3.36
N GLY A 254 17.44 -10.91 2.45
CA GLY A 254 16.63 -12.02 1.96
C GLY A 254 15.12 -11.80 2.10
N PRO A 255 14.33 -12.59 1.36
CA PRO A 255 12.89 -12.49 1.42
C PRO A 255 12.34 -13.19 2.67
N LEU A 256 11.41 -12.53 3.34
CA LEU A 256 10.58 -13.08 4.40
C LEU A 256 9.14 -13.17 3.90
N THR A 257 8.43 -14.21 4.29
CA THR A 257 6.99 -14.37 4.01
C THR A 257 6.33 -14.65 5.33
N TYR A 258 5.38 -13.81 5.72
CA TYR A 258 4.80 -13.83 7.06
C TYR A 258 3.30 -14.08 7.02
N ILE A 259 2.81 -14.96 7.90
CA ILE A 259 1.38 -15.16 8.13
C ILE A 259 1.07 -15.17 9.64
N PRO A 260 -0.03 -14.53 10.08
CA PRO A 260 -0.40 -14.56 11.49
C PRO A 260 -0.61 -15.97 12.01
N TYR A 261 -0.11 -16.21 13.23
CA TYR A 261 -0.15 -17.52 13.89
C TYR A 261 -1.53 -18.20 13.86
N PRO A 262 -2.66 -17.51 14.12
CA PRO A 262 -3.98 -18.15 14.07
C PRO A 262 -4.31 -18.83 12.73
N TYR A 263 -3.69 -18.39 11.62
CA TYR A 263 -3.88 -19.02 10.31
C TYR A 263 -2.97 -20.24 10.09
N LYS A 264 -1.91 -20.43 10.89
CA LYS A 264 -0.94 -21.53 10.76
C LYS A 264 -0.55 -22.06 12.14
N PHE A 265 -1.58 -22.46 12.90
CA PHE A 265 -1.47 -22.80 14.31
C PHE A 265 -0.55 -23.99 14.64
N TRP A 266 -0.19 -24.82 13.67
CA TRP A 266 0.76 -25.92 13.86
C TRP A 266 2.23 -25.49 13.82
N GLN A 267 2.53 -24.28 13.34
CA GLN A 267 3.88 -23.71 13.35
C GLN A 267 4.12 -22.93 14.66
N ILE A 268 4.05 -23.67 15.78
CA ILE A 268 4.46 -23.20 17.11
C ILE A 268 5.98 -23.38 17.20
N GLY A 269 6.69 -22.51 17.92
CA GLY A 269 8.13 -22.61 18.20
C GLY A 269 8.60 -23.88 18.95
N LEU A 270 7.78 -24.93 18.98
CA LEU A 270 8.06 -26.25 19.56
C LEU A 270 8.74 -27.21 18.57
N PHE A 271 8.78 -26.88 17.27
CA PHE A 271 9.50 -27.64 16.25
C PHE A 271 10.53 -26.74 15.57
N LYS A 272 11.75 -26.72 16.14
CA LYS A 272 12.98 -26.27 15.47
C LYS A 272 13.56 -27.42 14.66
#